data_AF-A0A7J4RKU7-F1
#
_entry.id   AF-A0A7J4RKU7-F1
#
_cell.length_a   1.000
_cell.length_b   1.000
_cell.length_c   1.000
_cell.angle_alpha   90.00
_cell.angle_beta   90.00
_cell.angle_gamma   90.00
#
_symmetry.space_group_name_H-M   'P 1'
#
loop_
_entity.id
_entity.type
_entity.pdbx_description
1 polymer ?
#
loop_
_entity_poly.entity_id
_entity_poly.type
_entity_poly.pdbx_seq_one_letter_code
_entity_poly.pdbx_strand_id
1 'polypeptide(L)' 'EAGVKKVRLMTNNPLKIQGLRDNGIEVDRRVEHITGVSIENINYLSTKGKRMGHILDI' A
#
# COMPACT_ATOMS: atom_id res chain seq x y z
N GLU A 1 -23.99 0.62 4.02
CA GLU A 1 -22.63 0.18 4.41
C GLU A 1 -22.26 -1.07 3.63
N ALA A 2 -20.97 -1.29 3.30
CA ALA A 2 -20.54 -2.35 2.38
C ALA A 2 -20.37 -3.76 3.01
N GLY A 3 -20.48 -3.91 4.34
CA GLY A 3 -20.48 -5.23 5.01
C GLY A 3 -19.22 -6.10 4.85
N VAL A 4 -18.11 -5.52 4.38
CA VAL A 4 -16.89 -6.27 4.04
C VAL A 4 -16.09 -6.59 5.30
N LYS A 5 -15.92 -7.88 5.59
CA LYS A 5 -15.18 -8.36 6.76
C LYS A 5 -13.71 -8.69 6.49
N LYS A 6 -13.37 -9.00 5.24
CA LYS A 6 -12.04 -9.48 4.85
C LYS A 6 -11.66 -9.02 3.45
N VAL A 7 -10.43 -8.52 3.26
CA VAL A 7 -9.94 -8.00 1.99
C VAL A 7 -8.53 -8.50 1.66
N ARG A 8 -8.26 -8.63 0.35
CA ARG A 8 -6.90 -8.65 -0.19
C ARG A 8 -6.56 -7.22 -0.60
N LEU A 9 -5.63 -6.59 0.11
CA LEU A 9 -5.40 -5.15 -0.02
C LEU A 9 -4.24 -4.86 -0.96
N MET A 10 -4.51 -4.20 -2.08
CA MET A 10 -3.50 -3.70 -2.99
C MET A 10 -2.98 -2.32 -2.52
N THR A 11 -1.86 -2.30 -1.80
CA THR A 11 -1.27 -1.06 -1.27
C THR A 11 0.24 -1.19 -1.06
N ASN A 12 0.95 -0.08 -1.21
CA ASN A 12 2.35 0.05 -0.78
C ASN A 12 2.49 0.83 0.53
N ASN A 13 1.40 1.38 1.07
CA ASN A 13 1.41 2.12 2.32
C ASN A 13 1.01 1.20 3.49
N PRO A 14 1.93 0.92 4.45
CA PRO A 14 1.65 0.08 5.61
C PRO A 14 0.60 0.67 6.56
N LEU A 15 0.50 2.01 6.65
CA LEU A 15 -0.51 2.67 7.50
C LEU A 15 -1.94 2.34 7.07
N LYS A 16 -2.13 2.06 5.77
CA LYS A 16 -3.43 1.69 5.21
C LYS A 16 -3.85 0.27 5.59
N ILE A 17 -2.88 -0.61 5.84
CA ILE A 17 -3.14 -1.95 6.38
C ILE A 17 -3.57 -1.83 7.84
N GLN A 18 -2.83 -1.05 8.64
CA GLN A 18 -3.12 -0.88 10.06
C GLN A 18 -4.50 -0.25 10.27
N GLY A 19 -4.82 0.84 9.55
CA GLY A 19 -6.12 1.49 9.69
C GLY A 19 -7.31 0.57 9.37
N LEU A 20 -7.18 -0.36 8.42
CA LEU A 20 -8.25 -1.34 8.17
C LEU A 20 -8.40 -2.34 9.32
N ARG A 21 -7.28 -2.82 9.88
CA ARG A 21 -7.30 -3.73 11.03
C ARG A 21 -7.91 -3.08 12.27
N ASP A 22 -7.56 -1.83 12.54
CA ASP A 22 -8.09 -1.06 13.67
C ASP A 22 -9.61 -0.83 13.54
N ASN A 23 -10.14 -0.80 12.31
CA ASN A 23 -11.56 -0.71 12.02
C ASN A 23 -12.25 -2.08 11.89
N GLY A 24 -11.60 -3.17 12.32
CA GLY A 24 -12.19 -4.51 12.34
C GLY A 24 -12.25 -5.21 10.98
N ILE A 25 -11.53 -4.71 9.97
CA ILE A 25 -11.45 -5.33 8.65
C ILE A 25 -10.18 -6.20 8.60
N GLU A 26 -10.37 -7.50 8.37
CA GLU A 26 -9.26 -8.44 8.23
C GLU A 26 -8.54 -8.21 6.89
N VAL A 27 -7.22 -8.00 6.94
CA VAL A 27 -6.37 -7.94 5.75
C VAL A 27 -5.69 -9.30 5.59
N ASP A 28 -6.23 -10.13 4.69
CA ASP A 28 -5.78 -11.50 4.41
C ASP A 28 -4.34 -11.54 3.91
N ARG A 29 -4.06 -10.67 2.93
CA ARG A 29 -2.72 -10.48 2.35
C ARG A 29 -2.61 -9.09 1.73
N ARG A 30 -1.41 -8.53 1.82
CA ARG A 30 -0.99 -7.42 0.97
C ARG A 30 -0.77 -7.96 -0.45
N VAL A 31 -1.35 -7.29 -1.42
CA VAL A 31 -0.96 -7.40 -2.83
C VAL A 31 -0.11 -6.18 -3.13
N GLU A 32 1.06 -6.38 -3.72
CA GLU A 32 1.90 -5.25 -4.10
C GLU A 32 1.16 -4.40 -5.12
N HIS A 33 1.12 -3.10 -4.88
CA HIS A 33 0.58 -2.18 -5.87
C HIS A 33 1.73 -1.82 -6.81
N ILE A 34 1.94 -2.63 -7.84
CA ILE A 34 2.98 -2.40 -8.84
C ILE A 34 2.54 -1.24 -9.73
N THR A 35 2.95 -0.03 -9.37
CA THR A 35 2.93 1.11 -10.30
C THR A 35 4.20 1.02 -11.12
N GLY A 36 4.09 0.84 -12.45
CA GLY A 36 5.25 0.79 -13.33
C GLY A 36 6.18 2.00 -13.10
N VAL A 37 7.46 1.74 -12.87
CA VAL A 37 8.47 2.79 -12.79
C VAL A 37 8.71 3.31 -14.19
N SER A 38 8.57 4.62 -14.37
CA SER A 38 8.92 5.34 -15.60
C SER A 38 9.85 6.49 -15.23
N ILE A 39 10.63 6.97 -16.20
CA ILE A 39 11.55 8.11 -16.03
C ILE A 39 10.82 9.33 -15.44
N GLU A 40 9.56 9.51 -15.78
CA GLU A 40 8.73 10.63 -15.35
C GLU A 40 8.28 10.53 -13.89
N ASN A 41 8.10 9.31 -13.36
CA ASN A 41 7.57 9.10 -12.01
C ASN A 41 8.63 8.65 -10.97
N ILE A 42 9.88 8.39 -11.40
CA ILE A 42 10.96 7.89 -10.53
C ILE A 42 11.31 8.86 -9.39
N ASN A 43 11.33 10.16 -9.64
CA ASN A 43 11.63 11.17 -8.62
C ASN A 43 10.50 11.30 -7.59
N TYR A 44 9.25 11.15 -8.04
CA TYR A 44 8.07 11.13 -7.18
C TYR A 44 8.04 9.86 -6.33
N LEU A 45 8.31 8.69 -6.94
CA LEU A 45 8.37 7.39 -6.25
C LEU A 45 9.52 7.32 -5.25
N SER A 46 10.70 7.85 -5.59
CA SER A 46 11.86 7.94 -4.70
C SER A 46 11.59 8.83 -3.48
N THR A 47 10.94 9.98 -3.71
CA THR A 47 10.52 10.88 -2.62
C THR A 47 9.48 10.22 -1.72
N LYS A 48 8.51 9.51 -2.31
CA LYS A 48 7.53 8.71 -1.55
C LYS A 48 8.19 7.57 -0.76
N GLY A 49 9.15 6.88 -1.36
CA GLY A 49 9.89 5.77 -0.76
C GLY A 49 10.64 6.20 0.49
N LYS A 50 11.46 7.26 0.36
CA LYS A 50 12.27 7.80 1.47
C LYS A 50 11.44 8.38 2.62
N ARG A 51 10.32 9.05 2.36
CA ARG A 51 9.50 9.66 3.44
C ARG A 51 8.55 8.69 4.14
N MET A 52 8.17 7.57 3.51
CA MET A 52 7.07 6.73 4.00
C MET A 52 7.45 5.27 4.28
N GLY A 53 8.74 4.89 4.20
CA GLY A 53 9.20 3.53 4.52
C GLY A 53 8.61 2.47 3.60
N HIS A 54 8.36 2.82 2.34
CA HIS A 54 7.85 1.85 1.37
C HIS A 54 8.96 0.84 1.02
N ILE A 55 8.61 -0.44 1.05
CA ILE A 55 9.38 -1.51 0.40
C ILE A 55 9.23 -1.28 -1.11
N LEU A 56 10.17 -0.57 -1.68
CA LEU A 56 10.38 -0.49 -3.12
C LEU A 56 11.66 -1.27 -3.36
N ASP A 57 11.55 -2.48 -3.90
CA ASP A 57 12.69 -3.13 -4.56
C ASP A 57 12.96 -2.32 -5.83
N ILE A 58 13.88 -1.36 -5.71
CA ILE A 58 14.55 -0.72 -6.83
C ILE A 58 15.80 -1.54 -7.13
#